data_AF-A0A936R642-F1
#
_entry.id   AF-A0A936R642-F1
#
_cell.length_a   1.000
_cell.length_b   1.000
_cell.length_c   1.000
_cell.angle_alpha   90.00
_cell.angle_beta   90.00
_cell.angle_gamma   90.00
#
_symmetry.space_group_name_H-M   'P 1'
#
loop_
_entity.id
_entity.type
_entity.pdbx_description
1 polymer ?
#
loop_
_entity_poly.entity_id
_entity_poly.type
_entity_poly.pdbx_seq_one_letter_code
_entity_poly.pdbx_strand_id
1 'polypeptide(L)'
;MTLTDLIGLQGQALEAGADVPCHDNDAELWFAETPEGVEFAKALCGTCPARAECLAGALDRREPWGVWGGELLVQGEIVARKRPRGRPRKNEQAA
;
A
#
# COMPACT_ATOMS: atom_id res chain seq x y z
N MET A 1 -10.00 -21.29 27.34
CA MET A 1 -9.06 -20.30 26.79
C MET A 1 -8.45 -19.57 27.97
N THR A 2 -7.14 -19.71 28.17
CA THR A 2 -6.50 -19.13 29.36
C THR A 2 -6.11 -17.68 29.09
N LEU A 3 -6.04 -16.88 30.16
CA LEU A 3 -5.60 -15.48 30.07
C LEU A 3 -4.19 -15.36 29.45
N THR A 4 -3.37 -16.40 29.61
CA THR A 4 -2.02 -16.53 29.04
C THR A 4 -2.04 -16.65 27.51
N ASP A 5 -3.06 -17.30 26.93
CA ASP A 5 -3.24 -17.41 25.48
C ASP A 5 -3.60 -16.04 24.84
N LEU A 6 -4.35 -15.19 25.55
CA LEU A 6 -4.72 -13.85 25.09
C LEU A 6 -3.55 -12.86 25.17
N ILE A 7 -2.73 -12.96 26.22
CA ILE A 7 -1.52 -12.14 26.39
C ILE A 7 -0.46 -12.51 25.34
N GLY A 8 -0.37 -13.80 24.95
CA GLY A 8 0.51 -14.26 23.87
C GLY A 8 0.14 -13.70 22.49
N LEU A 9 -1.15 -13.50 22.21
CA LEU A 9 -1.63 -12.87 20.99
C LEU A 9 -1.40 -11.35 20.97
N GLN A 10 -1.49 -10.69 22.13
CA GLN A 10 -1.30 -9.24 22.27
C GLN A 10 0.18 -8.81 22.29
N GLY A 11 1.08 -9.68 22.77
CA GLY A 11 2.52 -9.41 22.86
C GLY A 11 3.28 -9.41 21.53
N GLN A 12 2.67 -9.85 20.43
CA GLN A 12 3.27 -9.85 19.09
C GLN A 12 2.99 -8.55 18.31
N ALA A 13 2.05 -7.71 18.77
CA ALA A 13 1.58 -6.53 18.04
C ALA A 13 2.27 -5.22 18.46
N LEU A 14 2.86 -5.15 19.66
CA LEU A 14 3.41 -3.91 20.22
C LEU A 14 4.85 -3.62 19.76
N GLU A 15 5.57 -4.64 19.26
CA GLU A 15 6.92 -4.48 18.71
C GLU A 15 6.90 -4.09 17.22
N ALA A 16 5.78 -3.55 16.72
CA ALA A 16 5.70 -2.87 15.41
C ALA A 16 6.25 -1.43 15.49
N GLY A 17 7.30 -1.21 16.29
CA GLY A 17 8.14 -0.01 16.25
C GLY A 17 9.15 -0.04 15.09
N ALA A 18 8.89 -0.84 14.06
CA ALA A 18 9.64 -0.88 12.82
C ALA A 18 8.99 0.12 11.85
N ASP A 19 9.74 1.17 11.50
CA ASP A 19 9.51 2.17 10.45
C ASP A 19 8.24 1.91 9.63
N VAL A 20 7.15 2.65 9.91
CA VAL A 20 5.88 2.58 9.18
C VAL A 20 5.81 3.82 8.30
N PRO A 21 6.27 3.77 7.04
CA PRO A 21 6.57 4.99 6.29
C PRO A 21 5.36 5.89 6.10
N CYS A 22 4.14 5.33 6.01
CA CYS A 22 2.90 6.09 5.87
C CYS A 22 2.47 6.87 7.12
N HIS A 23 3.05 6.57 8.29
CA HIS A 23 2.86 7.39 9.49
C HIS A 23 3.92 8.50 9.60
N ASP A 24 5.13 8.25 9.07
CA ASP A 24 6.28 9.16 9.20
C ASP A 24 6.42 10.17 8.05
N ASN A 25 5.66 10.02 6.96
CA ASN A 25 5.67 10.93 5.81
C ASN A 25 4.26 11.49 5.51
N ASP A 26 4.20 12.49 4.64
CA ASP A 26 2.94 13.08 4.19
C ASP A 26 2.03 12.05 3.52
N ALA A 27 0.76 11.99 3.94
CA ALA A 27 -0.23 11.06 3.41
C ALA A 27 -0.45 11.20 1.89
N GLU A 28 -0.32 12.42 1.32
CA GLU A 28 -0.52 12.66 -0.11
C GLU A 28 0.43 11.83 -0.99
N LEU A 29 1.57 11.40 -0.45
CA LEU A 29 2.54 10.54 -1.13
C LEU A 29 1.93 9.19 -1.55
N TRP A 30 1.13 8.55 -0.68
CA TRP A 30 0.42 7.29 -0.99
C TRP A 30 -0.73 7.49 -1.98
N PHE A 31 -1.08 8.73 -2.25
CA PHE A 31 -2.17 9.18 -3.09
C PHE A 31 -1.66 9.93 -4.34
N ALA A 32 -0.40 9.68 -4.73
CA ALA A 32 0.26 10.40 -5.81
C ALA A 32 -0.54 10.38 -7.15
N GLU A 33 -0.62 11.56 -7.78
CA GLU A 33 -1.28 11.72 -9.08
C GLU A 33 -0.41 11.33 -10.28
N THR A 34 0.92 11.29 -10.12
CA THR A 34 1.86 10.95 -11.19
C THR A 34 2.31 9.49 -11.11
N PRO A 35 2.68 8.85 -12.25
CA PRO A 35 3.28 7.52 -12.23
C PRO A 35 4.55 7.47 -11.38
N GLU A 36 5.43 8.46 -11.51
CA GLU A 36 6.67 8.54 -10.72
C GLU A 36 6.41 8.60 -9.21
N GLY A 37 5.42 9.37 -8.77
CA GLY A 37 5.05 9.45 -7.35
C GLY A 37 4.46 8.15 -6.82
N VAL A 38 3.69 7.43 -7.63
CA VAL A 38 3.19 6.09 -7.25
C VAL A 38 4.34 5.10 -7.07
N GLU A 39 5.31 5.08 -7.99
CA GLU A 39 6.45 4.16 -7.87
C GLU A 39 7.34 4.52 -6.67
N PHE A 40 7.49 5.81 -6.36
CA PHE A 40 8.16 6.26 -5.14
C PHE A 40 7.42 5.78 -3.88
N ALA A 41 6.09 5.92 -3.85
CA ALA A 41 5.27 5.45 -2.74
C ALA A 41 5.33 3.93 -2.55
N LYS A 42 5.35 3.16 -3.64
CA LYS A 42 5.56 1.71 -3.57
C LYS A 42 6.92 1.35 -3.00
N ALA A 43 7.99 2.03 -3.44
CA ALA A 43 9.34 1.78 -2.95
C ALA A 43 9.45 2.04 -1.44
N LEU A 44 8.88 3.15 -0.95
CA LEU A 44 8.80 3.44 0.48
C LEU A 44 7.95 2.40 1.20
N CYS A 45 6.74 2.12 0.73
CA CYS A 45 5.86 1.13 1.35
C CYS A 45 6.49 -0.27 1.40
N GLY A 46 7.42 -0.58 0.50
CA GLY A 46 8.19 -1.82 0.45
C GLY A 46 9.04 -2.11 1.69
N THR A 47 9.41 -1.09 2.47
CA THR A 47 10.19 -1.25 3.73
C THR A 47 9.31 -1.54 4.94
N CYS A 48 7.99 -1.36 4.82
CA CYS A 48 7.06 -1.49 5.93
C CYS A 48 6.92 -2.96 6.39
N PRO A 49 6.93 -3.24 7.71
CA PRO A 49 6.71 -4.60 8.22
C PRO A 49 5.28 -5.12 7.98
N ALA A 50 4.29 -4.21 7.93
CA ALA A 50 2.87 -4.56 7.88
C ALA A 50 2.31 -4.73 6.46
N ARG A 51 3.16 -4.87 5.43
CA ARG A 51 2.74 -4.84 4.02
C ARG A 51 1.61 -5.81 3.68
N ALA A 52 1.75 -7.07 4.11
CA ALA A 52 0.78 -8.11 3.78
C ALA A 52 -0.60 -7.83 4.40
N GLU A 53 -0.62 -7.46 5.68
CA GLU A 53 -1.86 -7.13 6.40
C GLU A 53 -2.49 -5.84 5.88
N CYS A 54 -1.66 -4.83 5.57
CA CYS A 54 -2.09 -3.57 4.98
C CYS A 54 -2.78 -3.78 3.61
N LEU A 55 -2.16 -4.57 2.72
CA LEU A 55 -2.74 -4.89 1.42
C LEU A 55 -4.04 -5.70 1.56
N ALA A 56 -4.04 -6.72 2.42
CA ALA A 56 -5.24 -7.54 2.68
C ALA A 56 -6.40 -6.67 3.18
N GLY A 57 -6.15 -5.78 4.13
CA GLY A 57 -7.16 -4.84 4.63
C GLY A 57 -7.64 -3.86 3.57
N ALA A 58 -6.76 -3.35 2.72
CA ALA A 58 -7.14 -2.44 1.64
C ALA A 58 -8.05 -3.12 0.58
N LEU A 59 -7.76 -4.38 0.26
CA LEU A 59 -8.58 -5.17 -0.66
C LEU A 59 -9.96 -5.50 -0.06
N ASP A 60 -10.02 -5.87 1.22
CA ASP A 60 -11.27 -6.14 1.93
C ASP A 60 -12.20 -4.92 1.95
N ARG A 61 -11.64 -3.74 2.25
CA ARG A 61 -12.37 -2.46 2.22
C ARG A 61 -12.64 -1.95 0.80
N ARG A 62 -12.09 -2.60 -0.22
CA ARG A 62 -12.13 -2.18 -1.63
C ARG A 62 -11.68 -0.74 -1.78
N GLU A 63 -10.53 -0.42 -1.20
CA GLU A 63 -9.99 0.94 -1.24
C GLU A 63 -9.95 1.45 -2.69
N PRO A 64 -10.58 2.61 -2.97
CA PRO A 64 -10.86 3.00 -4.34
C PRO A 64 -9.59 3.39 -5.09
N TRP A 65 -8.55 3.84 -4.39
CA TRP A 65 -7.27 4.25 -4.99
C TRP A 65 -6.15 4.36 -3.93
N GLY A 66 -4.91 4.50 -4.41
CA GLY A 66 -3.72 4.75 -3.59
C GLY A 66 -2.77 3.57 -3.52
N VAL A 67 -1.62 3.76 -2.90
CA VAL A 67 -0.65 2.70 -2.63
C VAL A 67 -0.93 2.06 -1.28
N TRP A 68 -1.08 0.74 -1.24
CA TRP A 68 -1.38 -0.02 -0.04
C TRP A 68 -0.53 -1.30 -0.03
N GLY A 69 0.21 -1.54 1.05
CA GLY A 69 1.10 -2.70 1.18
C GLY A 69 2.16 -2.86 0.09
N GLY A 70 2.47 -1.79 -0.65
CA GLY A 70 3.42 -1.78 -1.78
C GLY A 70 2.76 -1.92 -3.15
N GLU A 71 1.43 -2.01 -3.21
CA GLU A 71 0.68 -2.17 -4.46
C GLU A 71 -0.18 -0.94 -4.76
N LEU A 72 -0.34 -0.59 -6.04
CA LEU A 72 -1.28 0.44 -6.43
C LEU A 72 -2.67 -0.18 -6.57
N LEU A 73 -3.65 0.36 -5.85
CA LEU A 73 -5.05 0.05 -6.07
C LEU A 73 -5.70 1.08 -6.99
N VAL A 74 -6.54 0.60 -7.89
CA VAL A 74 -7.44 1.41 -8.71
C VAL A 74 -8.79 0.69 -8.76
N GLN A 75 -9.85 1.35 -8.28
CA GLN A 75 -11.19 0.78 -8.17
C GLN A 75 -11.24 -0.53 -7.34
N GLY A 76 -10.37 -0.63 -6.32
CA GLY A 76 -10.26 -1.81 -5.46
C GLY A 76 -9.49 -2.98 -6.08
N GLU A 77 -8.89 -2.81 -7.26
CA GLU A 77 -8.06 -3.83 -7.90
C GLU A 77 -6.59 -3.41 -7.93
N ILE A 78 -5.70 -4.39 -7.79
CA ILE A 78 -4.25 -4.17 -7.92
C ILE A 78 -3.92 -3.89 -9.39
N VAL A 79 -3.22 -2.79 -9.64
CA VAL A 79 -2.72 -2.42 -10.96
C VAL A 79 -1.21 -2.29 -10.92
N ALA A 80 -0.53 -2.93 -11.88
CA ALA A 80 0.93 -2.96 -11.92
C ALA A 80 1.56 -1.55 -11.98
N ARG A 81 0.96 -0.60 -12.72
CA ARG A 81 1.49 0.76 -12.87
C ARG A 81 0.39 1.80 -13.14
N LYS A 82 0.59 3.02 -12.66
CA LYS A 82 -0.32 4.13 -12.99
C LYS A 82 -0.13 4.54 -14.45
N ARG A 83 -1.21 4.58 -15.21
CA ARG A 83 -1.19 5.09 -16.59
C ARG A 83 -1.16 6.64 -16.59
N PRO A 84 -0.29 7.28 -17.39
CA PRO A 84 -0.30 8.73 -17.52
C PRO A 84 -1.66 9.26 -17.98
N ARG A 85 -2.04 10.47 -17.50
CA ARG A 85 -3.24 11.15 -17.99
C ARG A 85 -3.09 11.49 -19.48
N GLY A 86 -4.22 11.48 -20.18
CA GLY A 86 -4.30 11.87 -21.60
C GLY A 86 -4.60 10.72 -22.55
N ARG A 87 -4.70 11.06 -23.83
CA ARG A 87 -5.01 10.10 -24.89
C ARG A 87 -3.87 9.08 -24.99
N PRO A 88 -4.17 7.76 -25.07
CA PRO A 88 -3.17 6.77 -25.43
C PRO A 88 -2.34 7.21 -26.64
N ARG A 89 -1.02 7.05 -26.56
CA ARG A 89 -0.21 7.24 -27.76
C ARG A 89 -0.59 6.15 -28.76
N LYS A 90 -0.68 6.53 -30.03
CA LYS A 90 -1.17 5.65 -31.12
C LYS A 90 -0.36 4.35 -31.26
N ASN A 91 0.88 4.33 -30.74
CA ASN A 91 1.82 3.20 -30.88
C ASN A 91 2.34 2.68 -29.53
N GLU A 92 1.52 2.70 -28.48
CA GLU A 92 1.90 2.09 -27.20
C GLU A 92 1.42 0.63 -27.18
N GLN A 93 2.24 -0.27 -27.74
CA GLN A 93 2.06 -1.70 -27.49
C GLN A 93 2.21 -1.92 -25.98
N ALA A 94 1.24 -2.63 -25.40
CA ALA A 94 1.00 -2.76 -23.98
C ALA A 94 2.30 -2.99 -23.18
N ALA A 95 2.51 -2.14 -22.18
CA ALA A 95 3.48 -2.35 -21.11
C ALA A 95 2.74 -2.48 -19.77
#